data_AF-A0A3R6E5Q5-F1
#
_entry.id   AF-A0A3R6E5Q5-F1
#
_cell.length_a   1.000
_cell.length_b   1.000
_cell.length_c   1.000
_cell.angle_alpha   90.00
_cell.angle_beta   90.00
_cell.angle_gamma   90.00
#
_symmetry.space_group_name_H-M   'P 1'
#
loop_
_entity.id
_entity.type
_entity.pdbx_description
1 polymer ?
#
loop_
_entity_poly.entity_id
_entity_poly.type
_entity_poly.pdbx_seq_one_letter_code
_entity_poly.pdbx_strand_id
1 'polypeptide(L)'
;MYNEKLEALITAALADGVLTDKEKNLLFKKAEAMGIDRDEFELVLEGRLAKRKKEMEAQAPQAAKPAKKEGAIPQELDDLIKEYLTDGIISTKERQVLLNKAQALGLNVDEVDLYIDAQQQKADQAVAAAMNKRRGKTCPYCGSSVPELTDKCPNCGSNITPEASEELEDIFEHLESALVNFKSGEDVEKNKAEVERYVRKARMYYGNNPKIQRLLDEVETESEAAKVDAKKRFWLDLIRRNKQIVIIVVGFIGLAVFCFTVYYLLSPDRAYNNALKEVEATTEQVVDMINDGNFKGAKSKLSTLSFAVVEGSDHKFVTITDFDGAYLALIKAYIKADDLDNAEEVGAAYMGKIDNEMTWQDTSCYKTLKKEFKKRSRDFSALKSQYDYDD
;
A
#
# COMPACT_ATOMS: atom_id res chain seq x y z
N MET A 1 -5.82 -26.20 -20.20
CA MET A 1 -6.13 -26.91 -18.93
C MET A 1 -4.98 -26.63 -18.00
N TYR A 2 -5.23 -26.07 -16.82
CA TYR A 2 -4.15 -25.66 -15.93
C TYR A 2 -3.43 -26.88 -15.35
N ASN A 3 -2.27 -26.66 -14.71
CA ASN A 3 -1.60 -27.70 -13.96
C ASN A 3 -2.56 -28.32 -12.92
N GLU A 4 -2.47 -29.64 -12.71
CA GLU A 4 -3.31 -30.40 -11.77
C GLU A 4 -3.40 -29.77 -10.37
N LYS A 5 -2.31 -29.17 -9.88
CA LYS A 5 -2.29 -28.48 -8.58
C LYS A 5 -3.18 -27.23 -8.57
N LEU A 6 -3.19 -26.46 -9.66
CA LEU A 6 -4.04 -25.26 -9.76
C LEU A 6 -5.50 -25.64 -9.99
N GLU A 7 -5.75 -26.68 -10.80
CA GLU A 7 -7.10 -27.20 -11.04
C GLU A 7 -7.75 -27.73 -9.75
N ALA A 8 -6.99 -28.42 -8.90
CA ALA A 8 -7.46 -28.88 -7.60
C ALA A 8 -7.81 -27.71 -6.65
N LEU A 9 -6.97 -26.67 -6.63
CA LEU A 9 -7.20 -25.46 -5.83
C LEU A 9 -8.44 -24.68 -6.30
N ILE A 10 -8.62 -24.52 -7.62
CA ILE A 10 -9.82 -23.90 -8.20
C ILE A 10 -11.06 -24.72 -7.82
N THR A 11 -10.97 -26.05 -7.87
CA THR A 11 -12.12 -26.92 -7.54
C THR A 11 -12.50 -26.82 -6.06
N ALA A 12 -11.52 -26.72 -5.16
CA ALA A 12 -11.74 -26.55 -3.73
C ALA A 12 -12.33 -25.17 -3.39
N ALA A 13 -11.76 -24.10 -3.96
CA ALA A 13 -12.20 -22.71 -3.74
C ALA A 13 -13.57 -22.39 -4.35
N LEU A 14 -14.10 -23.24 -5.23
CA LEU A 14 -15.43 -23.09 -5.83
C LEU A 14 -16.45 -24.09 -5.27
N ALA A 15 -16.09 -24.87 -4.25
CA ALA A 15 -16.90 -25.99 -3.74
C ALA A 15 -18.19 -25.53 -3.02
N ASP A 16 -18.16 -24.36 -2.40
CA ASP A 16 -19.29 -23.72 -1.71
C ASP A 16 -20.01 -22.67 -2.57
N GLY A 17 -19.57 -22.49 -3.82
CA GLY A 17 -20.14 -21.56 -4.77
C GLY A 17 -19.84 -20.09 -4.46
N VAL A 18 -19.00 -19.77 -3.47
CA VAL A 18 -18.63 -18.38 -3.12
C VAL A 18 -17.12 -18.28 -3.15
N LEU A 19 -16.60 -17.28 -3.85
CA LEU A 19 -15.16 -17.03 -3.90
C LEU A 19 -14.87 -15.71 -3.18
N THR A 20 -14.17 -15.80 -2.06
CA THR A 20 -13.76 -14.65 -1.25
C THR A 20 -12.56 -13.92 -1.86
N ASP A 21 -12.38 -12.64 -1.50
CA ASP A 21 -11.24 -11.83 -1.96
C ASP A 21 -9.88 -12.44 -1.58
N LYS A 22 -9.82 -13.18 -0.47
CA LYS A 22 -8.60 -13.88 -0.04
C LYS A 22 -8.29 -15.08 -0.94
N GLU A 23 -9.30 -15.87 -1.29
CA GLU A 23 -9.15 -17.01 -2.21
C GLU A 23 -8.81 -16.55 -3.62
N LYS A 24 -9.50 -15.51 -4.11
CA LYS A 24 -9.25 -14.89 -5.41
C LYS A 24 -7.79 -14.42 -5.51
N ASN A 25 -7.30 -13.69 -4.51
CA ASN A 25 -5.91 -13.22 -4.47
C ASN A 25 -4.87 -14.35 -4.40
N LEU A 26 -5.16 -15.45 -3.70
CA LEU A 26 -4.24 -16.59 -3.62
C LEU A 26 -4.15 -17.33 -4.97
N LEU A 27 -5.29 -17.54 -5.63
CA LEU A 27 -5.33 -18.18 -6.94
C LEU A 27 -4.62 -17.34 -8.00
N PHE A 28 -4.78 -16.01 -7.98
CA PHE A 28 -4.02 -15.10 -8.86
C PHE A 28 -2.52 -15.17 -8.64
N LYS A 29 -2.05 -15.12 -7.38
CA LYS A 29 -0.62 -15.24 -7.08
C LYS A 29 -0.03 -16.55 -7.59
N LYS A 30 -0.80 -17.65 -7.51
CA LYS A 30 -0.37 -18.95 -8.05
C LYS A 30 -0.38 -18.96 -9.57
N ALA A 31 -1.40 -18.39 -10.20
CA ALA A 31 -1.51 -18.27 -11.65
C ALA A 31 -0.36 -17.44 -12.25
N GLU A 32 -0.07 -16.27 -11.67
CA GLU A 32 1.04 -15.40 -12.05
C GLU A 32 2.40 -16.09 -11.88
N ALA A 33 2.60 -16.82 -10.78
CA ALA A 33 3.84 -17.60 -10.56
C ALA A 33 4.03 -18.72 -11.60
N MET A 34 2.98 -19.12 -12.31
CA MET A 34 3.01 -20.09 -13.40
C MET A 34 3.01 -19.42 -14.79
N GLY A 35 3.13 -18.09 -14.85
CA GLY A 35 3.15 -17.32 -16.09
C GLY A 35 1.80 -17.23 -16.79
N ILE A 36 0.70 -17.45 -16.06
CA ILE A 36 -0.67 -17.34 -16.59
C ILE A 36 -1.09 -15.87 -16.51
N ASP A 37 -1.68 -15.36 -17.60
CA ASP A 37 -2.20 -14.00 -17.66
C ASP A 37 -3.34 -13.80 -16.66
N ARG A 38 -3.32 -12.67 -15.96
CA ARG A 38 -4.23 -12.38 -14.86
C ARG A 38 -5.67 -12.22 -15.35
N ASP A 39 -5.87 -11.51 -16.47
CA ASP A 39 -7.19 -11.19 -16.98
C ASP A 39 -7.83 -12.43 -17.63
N GLU A 40 -7.00 -13.26 -18.31
CA GLU A 40 -7.43 -14.58 -18.79
C GLU A 40 -7.83 -15.52 -17.64
N PHE A 41 -7.06 -15.53 -16.55
CA PHE A 41 -7.36 -16.35 -15.38
C PHE A 41 -8.64 -15.93 -14.67
N GLU A 42 -8.88 -14.62 -14.54
CA GLU A 42 -10.08 -14.05 -13.95
C GLU A 42 -11.35 -14.49 -14.69
N LEU A 43 -11.34 -14.36 -16.03
CA LEU A 43 -12.46 -14.77 -16.88
C LEU A 43 -12.82 -16.24 -16.69
N VAL A 44 -11.82 -17.12 -16.60
CA VAL A 44 -12.02 -18.57 -16.40
C VAL A 44 -12.56 -18.87 -15.00
N LEU A 45 -12.08 -18.15 -13.99
CA LEU A 45 -12.50 -18.33 -12.60
C LEU A 45 -13.97 -17.94 -12.40
N GLU A 46 -14.38 -16.80 -12.96
CA GLU A 46 -15.76 -16.32 -12.92
C GLU A 46 -16.72 -17.24 -13.68
N GLY A 47 -16.31 -17.73 -14.85
CA GLY A 47 -17.09 -18.70 -15.62
C GLY A 47 -17.35 -20.01 -14.87
N ARG A 48 -16.35 -20.51 -14.14
CA ARG A 48 -16.48 -21.72 -13.32
C ARG A 48 -17.31 -21.50 -12.06
N LEU A 49 -17.18 -20.34 -11.42
CA LEU A 49 -18.00 -19.96 -10.27
C LEU A 49 -19.48 -19.85 -10.64
N ALA A 50 -19.78 -19.21 -11.77
CA ALA A 50 -21.16 -19.14 -12.29
C ALA A 50 -21.75 -20.52 -12.59
N LYS A 51 -20.93 -21.44 -13.13
CA LYS A 51 -21.34 -22.82 -13.37
C LYS A 51 -21.62 -23.57 -12.06
N ARG A 52 -20.76 -23.43 -11.05
CA ARG A 52 -20.95 -24.05 -9.73
C ARG A 52 -22.18 -23.53 -8.99
N LYS A 53 -22.43 -22.22 -9.01
CA LYS A 53 -23.65 -21.63 -8.46
C LYS A 53 -24.91 -22.23 -9.09
N LYS A 54 -24.93 -22.39 -10.42
CA LYS A 54 -26.04 -23.04 -11.14
C LYS A 54 -26.19 -24.53 -10.78
N GLU A 55 -25.09 -25.26 -10.60
CA GLU A 55 -25.11 -26.67 -10.18
C GLU A 55 -25.63 -26.83 -8.74
N MET A 56 -25.29 -25.90 -7.85
CA MET A 56 -25.75 -25.89 -6.44
C MET A 56 -27.21 -25.47 -6.30
N GLU A 57 -27.67 -24.49 -7.09
CA GLU A 57 -29.09 -24.11 -7.17
C GLU A 57 -29.96 -25.26 -7.71
N ALA A 58 -29.39 -26.11 -8.57
CA ALA A 58 -30.07 -27.27 -9.15
C ALA A 58 -30.12 -28.51 -8.22
N GLN A 59 -29.43 -28.51 -7.08
CA GLN A 59 -29.36 -29.67 -6.18
C GLN A 59 -29.71 -29.32 -4.72
N ALA A 60 -31.00 -29.47 -4.39
CA ALA A 60 -31.48 -29.73 -3.03
C ALA A 60 -32.67 -30.72 -3.08
N PRO A 61 -32.84 -31.65 -2.13
CA PRO A 61 -31.85 -32.54 -1.52
C PRO A 61 -32.23 -34.04 -1.69
N GLN A 62 -31.26 -34.92 -1.98
CA GLN A 62 -31.37 -36.35 -1.63
C GLN A 62 -30.03 -36.90 -1.12
N ALA A 63 -30.12 -37.63 -0.01
CA ALA A 63 -29.02 -38.22 0.72
C ALA A 63 -28.44 -39.47 0.01
N ALA A 64 -27.12 -39.65 0.06
CA ALA A 64 -26.47 -40.96 -0.08
C ALA A 64 -25.09 -41.01 0.60
N LYS A 65 -24.74 -42.23 1.01
CA LYS A 65 -23.71 -42.71 1.97
C LYS A 65 -22.24 -42.39 1.64
N PRO A 66 -21.33 -42.48 2.64
CA PRO A 66 -19.93 -42.07 2.48
C PRO A 66 -19.07 -43.16 1.83
N ALA A 67 -18.20 -42.74 0.91
CA ALA A 67 -17.04 -43.49 0.45
C ALA A 67 -15.75 -42.86 1.02
N LYS A 68 -14.82 -43.74 1.43
CA LYS A 68 -13.51 -43.52 2.07
C LYS A 68 -12.75 -42.25 1.63
N LYS A 69 -12.20 -41.51 2.59
CA LYS A 69 -11.22 -40.42 2.39
C LYS A 69 -9.89 -40.75 3.09
N GLU A 70 -8.82 -40.83 2.32
CA GLU A 70 -7.44 -40.68 2.78
C GLU A 70 -7.15 -39.16 2.84
N GLY A 71 -6.69 -38.67 4.00
CA GLY A 71 -6.61 -37.24 4.34
C GLY A 71 -7.32 -36.88 5.65
N ALA A 72 -7.55 -37.84 6.54
CA ALA A 72 -8.19 -37.60 7.82
C ALA A 72 -7.20 -36.96 8.80
N ILE A 73 -7.60 -35.86 9.43
CA ILE A 73 -7.03 -35.42 10.70
C ILE A 73 -6.98 -36.64 11.63
N PRO A 74 -5.85 -36.89 12.33
CA PRO A 74 -5.73 -38.04 13.22
C PRO A 74 -6.93 -38.13 14.16
N GLN A 75 -7.49 -39.34 14.32
CA GLN A 75 -8.70 -39.54 15.15
C GLN A 75 -8.54 -38.95 16.55
N GLU A 76 -7.35 -39.02 17.14
CA GLU A 76 -7.06 -38.43 18.45
C GLU A 76 -7.23 -36.90 18.52
N LEU A 77 -7.03 -36.18 17.41
CA LEU A 77 -7.25 -34.74 17.35
C LEU A 77 -8.73 -34.43 17.06
N ASP A 78 -9.38 -35.22 16.21
CA ASP A 78 -10.81 -35.10 15.94
C ASP A 78 -11.68 -35.38 17.18
N ASP A 79 -11.31 -36.38 17.98
CA ASP A 79 -12.00 -36.72 19.22
C ASP A 79 -11.81 -35.61 20.28
N LEU A 80 -10.62 -35.01 20.36
CA LEU A 80 -10.34 -33.88 21.24
C LEU A 80 -11.12 -32.62 20.82
N ILE A 81 -11.24 -32.37 19.51
CA ILE A 81 -12.06 -31.28 18.96
C ILE A 81 -13.54 -31.47 19.35
N LYS A 82 -14.05 -32.70 19.24
CA LYS A 82 -15.44 -33.03 19.65
C LYS A 82 -15.65 -32.90 21.16
N GLU A 83 -14.67 -33.31 21.96
CA GLU A 83 -14.70 -33.16 23.43
C GLU A 83 -14.74 -31.68 23.84
N TYR A 84 -13.96 -30.81 23.19
CA TYR A 84 -14.04 -29.37 23.45
C TYR A 84 -15.30 -28.72 22.86
N LEU A 85 -15.92 -29.32 21.84
CA LEU A 85 -17.21 -28.88 21.30
C LEU A 85 -18.41 -29.32 22.14
N THR A 86 -18.23 -30.07 23.24
CA THR A 86 -19.34 -30.50 24.11
C THR A 86 -20.09 -29.31 24.72
N ASP A 87 -19.37 -28.23 25.01
CA ASP A 87 -19.93 -26.97 25.54
C ASP A 87 -20.40 -26.01 24.41
N GLY A 88 -20.28 -26.45 23.16
CA GLY A 88 -20.75 -25.75 21.96
C GLY A 88 -19.78 -24.73 21.35
N ILE A 89 -18.62 -24.47 21.96
CA ILE A 89 -17.58 -23.55 21.45
C ILE A 89 -16.20 -24.04 21.86
N ILE A 90 -15.22 -23.88 20.96
CA ILE A 90 -13.79 -24.00 21.29
C ILE A 90 -13.26 -22.61 21.66
N SER A 91 -12.89 -22.41 22.92
CA SER A 91 -12.32 -21.15 23.41
C SER A 91 -10.96 -20.84 22.77
N THR A 92 -10.48 -19.60 22.87
CA THR A 92 -9.15 -19.22 22.35
C THR A 92 -8.02 -20.06 22.96
N LYS A 93 -8.15 -20.47 24.22
CA LYS A 93 -7.15 -21.31 24.90
C LYS A 93 -7.22 -22.76 24.39
N GLU A 94 -8.41 -23.32 24.24
CA GLU A 94 -8.61 -24.67 23.70
C GLU A 94 -8.18 -24.74 22.23
N ARG A 95 -8.50 -23.70 21.44
CA ARG A 95 -8.04 -23.56 20.06
C ARG A 95 -6.52 -23.57 20.01
N GLN A 96 -5.84 -22.81 20.86
CA GLN A 96 -4.37 -22.81 20.91
C GLN A 96 -3.80 -24.19 21.30
N VAL A 97 -4.43 -24.90 22.24
CA VAL A 97 -4.03 -26.26 22.62
C VAL A 97 -4.16 -27.23 21.44
N LEU A 98 -5.26 -27.15 20.68
CA LEU A 98 -5.49 -27.95 19.48
C LEU A 98 -4.47 -27.67 18.38
N LEU A 99 -4.16 -26.39 18.12
CA LEU A 99 -3.17 -26.00 17.11
C LEU A 99 -1.76 -26.41 17.48
N ASN A 100 -1.38 -26.28 18.77
CA ASN A 100 -0.09 -26.76 19.27
C ASN A 100 0.04 -28.28 19.13
N LYS A 101 -1.04 -29.02 19.44
CA LYS A 101 -1.08 -30.49 19.28
C LYS A 101 -1.00 -30.87 17.80
N ALA A 102 -1.65 -30.12 16.91
CA ALA A 102 -1.58 -30.32 15.48
C ALA A 102 -0.14 -30.13 14.94
N GLN A 103 0.52 -29.06 15.37
CA GLN A 103 1.91 -28.80 15.01
C GLN A 103 2.85 -29.91 15.49
N ALA A 104 2.64 -30.43 16.71
CA ALA A 104 3.42 -31.55 17.25
C ALA A 104 3.21 -32.86 16.47
N LEU A 105 2.04 -33.03 15.86
CA LEU A 105 1.72 -34.17 14.98
C LEU A 105 2.19 -33.95 13.53
N GLY A 106 2.87 -32.83 13.24
CA GLY A 106 3.35 -32.49 11.90
C GLY A 106 2.23 -32.11 10.92
N LEU A 107 1.06 -31.74 11.43
CA LEU A 107 -0.08 -31.29 10.63
C LEU A 107 0.05 -29.81 10.27
N ASN A 108 -0.56 -29.43 9.15
CA ASN A 108 -0.64 -28.03 8.77
C ASN A 108 -1.62 -27.29 9.70
N VAL A 109 -1.10 -26.32 10.44
CA VAL A 109 -1.84 -25.54 11.45
C VAL A 109 -3.04 -24.84 10.82
N ASP A 110 -2.91 -24.31 9.59
CA ASP A 110 -3.99 -23.60 8.90
C ASP A 110 -5.12 -24.56 8.47
N GLU A 111 -4.79 -25.79 8.07
CA GLU A 111 -5.78 -26.82 7.72
C GLU A 111 -6.54 -27.32 8.96
N VAL A 112 -5.85 -27.42 10.11
CA VAL A 112 -6.49 -27.77 11.37
C VAL A 112 -7.39 -26.65 11.87
N ASP A 113 -6.96 -25.39 11.76
CA ASP A 113 -7.78 -24.24 12.16
C ASP A 113 -9.08 -24.17 11.35
N LEU A 114 -8.97 -24.41 10.02
CA LEU A 114 -10.13 -24.52 9.14
C LEU A 114 -11.07 -25.68 9.53
N TYR A 115 -10.50 -26.81 9.96
CA TYR A 115 -11.30 -27.95 10.40
C TYR A 115 -12.02 -27.69 11.72
N ILE A 116 -11.36 -27.00 12.67
CA ILE A 116 -11.96 -26.56 13.93
C ILE A 116 -13.19 -25.69 13.64
N ASP A 117 -13.07 -24.71 12.73
CA ASP A 117 -14.17 -23.84 12.32
C ASP A 117 -15.32 -24.64 11.68
N ALA A 118 -15.00 -25.58 10.79
CA ALA A 118 -15.99 -26.42 10.14
C ALA A 118 -16.73 -27.34 11.14
N GLN A 119 -16.06 -27.86 12.17
CA GLN A 119 -16.68 -28.66 13.22
C GLN A 119 -17.58 -27.84 14.14
N GLN A 120 -17.14 -26.63 14.49
CA GLN A 120 -17.94 -25.69 15.26
C GLN A 120 -19.23 -25.29 14.51
N GLN A 121 -19.11 -25.00 13.21
CA GLN A 121 -20.27 -24.70 12.36
C GLN A 121 -21.25 -25.89 12.24
N LYS A 122 -20.74 -27.13 12.19
CA LYS A 122 -21.59 -28.34 12.20
C LYS A 122 -22.32 -28.51 13.52
N ALA A 123 -21.66 -28.27 14.65
CA ALA A 123 -22.29 -28.30 15.96
C ALA A 123 -23.42 -27.26 16.03
N ASP A 124 -23.16 -26.04 15.57
CA ASP A 124 -24.16 -24.96 15.49
C ASP A 124 -25.37 -25.34 14.62
N GLN A 125 -25.13 -25.93 13.43
CA GLN A 125 -26.18 -26.42 12.54
C GLN A 125 -26.99 -27.57 13.16
N ALA A 126 -26.34 -28.48 13.90
CA ALA A 126 -27.01 -29.60 14.57
C ALA A 126 -27.90 -29.10 15.71
N VAL A 127 -27.44 -28.11 16.48
CA VAL A 127 -28.26 -27.44 17.49
C VAL A 127 -29.43 -26.71 16.83
N ALA A 128 -29.19 -25.96 15.75
CA ALA A 128 -30.26 -25.27 15.00
C ALA A 128 -31.30 -26.25 14.43
N ALA A 129 -30.87 -27.38 13.87
CA ALA A 129 -31.76 -28.42 13.35
C ALA A 129 -32.55 -29.14 14.46
N ALA A 130 -31.93 -29.38 15.62
CA ALA A 130 -32.61 -29.94 16.79
C ALA A 130 -33.65 -28.97 17.37
N MET A 131 -33.36 -27.66 17.38
CA MET A 131 -34.28 -26.63 17.84
C MET A 131 -35.42 -26.36 16.84
N ASN A 132 -35.16 -26.39 15.54
CA ASN A 132 -36.19 -26.32 14.51
C ASN A 132 -37.19 -27.50 14.60
N LYS A 133 -36.72 -28.69 14.97
CA LYS A 133 -37.61 -29.83 15.29
C LYS A 133 -38.47 -29.59 16.54
N ARG A 134 -38.00 -28.82 17.52
CA ARG A 134 -38.75 -28.48 18.75
C ARG A 134 -39.80 -27.39 18.53
N ARG A 135 -39.57 -26.45 17.60
CA ARG A 135 -40.51 -25.35 17.27
C ARG A 135 -41.71 -25.80 16.41
N GLY A 136 -41.67 -27.00 15.83
CA GLY A 136 -42.60 -27.38 14.76
C GLY A 136 -43.96 -27.95 15.14
N LYS A 137 -44.36 -28.17 16.40
CA LYS A 137 -45.59 -28.97 16.66
C LYS A 137 -46.48 -28.60 17.85
N THR A 138 -46.22 -27.52 18.59
CA THR A 138 -47.04 -27.22 19.78
C THR A 138 -47.12 -25.73 20.08
N CYS A 139 -48.34 -25.21 20.22
CA CYS A 139 -48.61 -23.84 20.64
C CYS A 139 -48.12 -23.64 22.08
N PRO A 140 -47.23 -22.67 22.36
CA PRO A 140 -46.71 -22.44 23.71
C PRO A 140 -47.76 -21.93 24.69
N TYR A 141 -48.89 -21.39 24.21
CA TYR A 141 -49.94 -20.82 25.04
C TYR A 141 -51.05 -21.81 25.42
N CYS A 142 -51.28 -22.86 24.63
CA CYS A 142 -52.39 -23.81 24.87
C CYS A 142 -52.05 -25.28 24.64
N GLY A 143 -50.82 -25.61 24.22
CA GLY A 143 -50.34 -26.99 24.07
C GLY A 143 -50.94 -27.76 22.89
N SER A 144 -51.70 -27.12 22.00
CA SER A 144 -52.26 -27.78 20.80
C SER A 144 -51.31 -27.75 19.61
N SER A 145 -51.44 -28.70 18.68
CA SER A 145 -50.57 -28.77 17.50
C SER A 145 -50.90 -27.68 16.49
N VAL A 146 -49.86 -27.04 15.94
CA VAL A 146 -49.99 -25.89 15.04
C VAL A 146 -49.24 -26.17 13.72
N PRO A 147 -49.79 -25.80 12.54
CA PRO A 147 -49.11 -25.91 11.25
C PRO A 147 -47.86 -25.00 11.14
N GLU A 148 -46.91 -25.42 10.31
CA GLU A 148 -45.52 -24.95 10.26
C GLU A 148 -45.33 -23.47 9.84
N LEU A 149 -46.40 -22.76 9.44
CA LEU A 149 -46.34 -21.41 8.84
C LEU A 149 -47.55 -20.53 9.23
N THR A 150 -48.13 -20.71 10.42
CA THR A 150 -49.25 -19.87 10.88
C THR A 150 -48.84 -18.89 11.96
N ASP A 151 -48.94 -17.59 11.65
CA ASP A 151 -48.68 -16.49 12.60
C ASP A 151 -49.74 -16.39 13.71
N LYS A 152 -50.84 -17.13 13.60
CA LYS A 152 -51.94 -17.19 14.57
C LYS A 152 -52.29 -18.64 14.89
N CYS A 153 -52.32 -18.97 16.18
CA CYS A 153 -52.77 -20.30 16.61
C CYS A 153 -54.26 -20.48 16.27
N PRO A 154 -54.65 -21.49 15.47
CA PRO A 154 -56.04 -21.70 15.07
C PRO A 154 -56.95 -22.15 16.23
N ASN A 155 -56.38 -22.60 17.36
CA ASN A 155 -57.13 -23.13 18.49
C ASN A 155 -57.33 -22.10 19.62
N CYS A 156 -56.33 -21.26 19.91
CA CYS A 156 -56.42 -20.24 20.98
C CYS A 156 -56.38 -18.79 20.47
N GLY A 157 -56.17 -18.57 19.17
CA GLY A 157 -56.17 -17.24 18.56
C GLY A 157 -54.96 -16.35 18.86
N SER A 158 -54.02 -16.80 19.70
CA SER A 158 -52.80 -16.07 20.03
C SER A 158 -51.88 -15.94 18.81
N ASN A 159 -51.30 -14.75 18.62
CA ASN A 159 -50.24 -14.54 17.63
C ASN A 159 -49.00 -15.31 18.09
N ILE A 160 -48.47 -16.18 17.23
CA ILE A 160 -47.22 -16.90 17.47
C ILE A 160 -46.10 -16.04 16.87
N THR A 161 -45.92 -14.83 17.41
CA THR A 161 -44.70 -14.05 17.12
C THR A 161 -43.56 -14.56 18.00
N PRO A 162 -42.28 -14.35 17.61
CA PRO A 162 -41.10 -14.87 18.32
C PRO A 162 -40.84 -14.21 19.69
N GLU A 163 -41.85 -13.62 20.32
CA GLU A 163 -41.70 -12.87 21.55
C GLU A 163 -42.05 -13.76 22.74
N ALA A 164 -41.05 -13.94 23.61
CA ALA A 164 -41.01 -14.76 24.83
C ALA A 164 -40.68 -16.25 24.65
N SER A 165 -39.51 -16.55 24.07
CA SER A 165 -38.71 -17.68 24.57
C SER A 165 -37.66 -17.13 25.54
N GLU A 166 -37.49 -17.73 26.71
CA GLU A 166 -36.42 -17.51 27.70
C GLU A 166 -35.04 -17.26 27.04
N GLU A 167 -34.75 -17.93 25.93
CA GLU A 167 -33.52 -17.76 25.13
C GLU A 167 -33.32 -16.36 24.52
N LEU A 168 -34.39 -15.60 24.24
CA LEU A 168 -34.31 -14.23 23.72
C LEU A 168 -33.95 -13.26 24.83
N GLU A 169 -34.51 -13.47 26.02
CA GLU A 169 -34.22 -12.67 27.22
C GLU A 169 -32.75 -12.85 27.64
N ASP A 170 -32.26 -14.09 27.60
CA ASP A 170 -30.85 -14.45 27.81
C ASP A 170 -29.90 -13.75 26.81
N ILE A 171 -30.28 -13.66 25.53
CA ILE A 171 -29.52 -12.94 24.50
C ILE A 171 -29.49 -11.42 24.78
N PHE A 172 -30.61 -10.84 25.19
CA PHE A 172 -30.66 -9.41 25.54
C PHE A 172 -29.76 -9.10 26.72
N GLU A 173 -29.83 -9.90 27.79
CA GLU A 173 -29.03 -9.71 29.00
C GLU A 173 -27.52 -9.76 28.70
N HIS A 174 -27.07 -10.73 27.90
CA HIS A 174 -25.65 -10.86 27.55
C HIS A 174 -25.15 -9.72 26.64
N LEU A 175 -25.97 -9.27 25.67
CA LEU A 175 -25.60 -8.17 24.79
C LEU A 175 -25.63 -6.81 25.51
N GLU A 176 -26.58 -6.60 26.43
CA GLU A 176 -26.60 -5.41 27.28
C GLU A 176 -25.42 -5.39 28.27
N SER A 177 -25.07 -6.54 28.86
CA SER A 177 -23.88 -6.68 29.69
C SER A 177 -22.60 -6.38 28.92
N ALA A 178 -22.50 -6.88 27.67
CA ALA A 178 -21.39 -6.58 26.77
C ALA A 178 -21.24 -5.08 26.50
N LEU A 179 -22.35 -4.38 26.24
CA LEU A 179 -22.38 -2.93 26.04
C LEU A 179 -21.86 -2.18 27.27
N VAL A 180 -22.28 -2.59 28.47
CA VAL A 180 -21.81 -1.99 29.72
C VAL A 180 -20.30 -2.18 29.87
N ASN A 181 -19.78 -3.38 29.59
CA ASN A 181 -18.34 -3.67 29.67
C ASN A 181 -17.51 -2.88 28.64
N PHE A 182 -18.01 -2.74 27.41
CA PHE A 182 -17.32 -1.91 26.41
C PHE A 182 -17.30 -0.43 26.80
N LYS A 183 -18.42 0.09 27.33
CA LYS A 183 -18.52 1.48 27.80
C LYS A 183 -17.70 1.74 29.07
N SER A 184 -17.55 0.73 29.95
CA SER A 184 -16.72 0.84 31.17
C SER A 184 -15.22 0.66 30.88
N GLY A 185 -14.86 0.03 29.76
CA GLY A 185 -13.49 -0.24 29.35
C GLY A 185 -12.83 -1.42 30.10
N GLU A 186 -13.63 -2.27 30.74
CA GLU A 186 -13.19 -3.45 31.51
C GLU A 186 -13.29 -4.73 30.65
N ASP A 187 -12.28 -5.59 30.70
CA ASP A 187 -12.28 -6.95 30.12
C ASP A 187 -12.71 -7.11 28.63
N VAL A 188 -12.45 -6.08 27.81
CA VAL A 188 -12.76 -6.02 26.36
C VAL A 188 -12.26 -7.23 25.56
N GLU A 189 -11.08 -7.77 25.91
CA GLU A 189 -10.47 -8.92 25.23
C GLU A 189 -11.00 -10.28 25.73
N LYS A 190 -11.39 -10.37 27.00
CA LYS A 190 -11.77 -11.62 27.66
C LYS A 190 -13.21 -12.03 27.31
N ASN A 191 -14.09 -11.05 27.08
CA ASN A 191 -15.50 -11.29 26.79
C ASN A 191 -15.83 -11.30 25.28
N LYS A 192 -14.85 -10.99 24.41
CA LYS A 192 -15.07 -10.86 22.96
C LYS A 192 -15.69 -12.10 22.31
N ALA A 193 -15.19 -13.29 22.64
CA ALA A 193 -15.67 -14.55 22.05
C ALA A 193 -17.11 -14.87 22.49
N GLU A 194 -17.47 -14.52 23.72
CA GLU A 194 -18.80 -14.69 24.27
C GLU A 194 -19.79 -13.70 23.62
N VAL A 195 -19.41 -12.44 23.47
CA VAL A 195 -20.22 -11.43 22.77
C VAL A 195 -20.44 -11.82 21.31
N GLU A 196 -19.42 -12.28 20.61
CA GLU A 196 -19.54 -12.75 19.21
C GLU A 196 -20.46 -13.97 19.07
N ARG A 197 -20.57 -14.83 20.10
CA ARG A 197 -21.55 -15.92 20.13
C ARG A 197 -22.97 -15.36 20.19
N TYR A 198 -23.27 -14.48 21.14
CA TYR A 198 -24.61 -13.93 21.29
C TYR A 198 -25.02 -13.05 20.11
N VAL A 199 -24.09 -12.30 19.53
CA VAL A 199 -24.32 -11.55 18.28
C VAL A 199 -24.69 -12.47 17.13
N ARG A 200 -23.98 -13.59 16.95
CA ARG A 200 -24.31 -14.58 15.91
C ARG A 200 -25.66 -15.25 16.15
N LYS A 201 -25.94 -15.65 17.40
CA LYS A 201 -27.24 -16.23 17.81
C LYS A 201 -28.38 -15.22 17.56
N ALA A 202 -28.20 -13.96 17.93
CA ALA A 202 -29.16 -12.90 17.72
C ALA A 202 -29.44 -12.65 16.22
N ARG A 203 -28.41 -12.58 15.37
CA ARG A 203 -28.58 -12.42 13.91
C ARG A 203 -29.29 -13.63 13.28
N MET A 204 -28.93 -14.84 13.68
CA MET A 204 -29.48 -16.08 13.10
C MET A 204 -30.95 -16.31 13.49
N TYR A 205 -31.30 -16.10 14.76
CA TYR A 205 -32.63 -16.44 15.29
C TYR A 205 -33.59 -15.24 15.36
N TYR A 206 -33.08 -14.01 15.43
CA TYR A 206 -33.87 -12.80 15.70
C TYR A 206 -33.50 -11.62 14.79
N GLY A 207 -32.85 -11.88 13.64
CA GLY A 207 -32.39 -10.84 12.72
C GLY A 207 -33.49 -9.91 12.19
N ASN A 208 -34.77 -10.32 12.24
CA ASN A 208 -35.91 -9.49 11.83
C ASN A 208 -36.53 -8.67 12.97
N ASN A 209 -36.04 -8.80 14.21
CA ASN A 209 -36.54 -8.03 15.35
C ASN A 209 -35.85 -6.64 15.40
N PRO A 210 -36.61 -5.53 15.31
CA PRO A 210 -36.05 -4.18 15.27
C PRO A 210 -35.24 -3.80 16.53
N LYS A 211 -35.59 -4.36 17.69
CA LYS A 211 -34.89 -4.11 18.96
C LYS A 211 -33.54 -4.83 18.99
N ILE A 212 -33.49 -6.06 18.49
CA ILE A 212 -32.25 -6.84 18.34
C ILE A 212 -31.30 -6.17 17.33
N GLN A 213 -31.81 -5.72 16.18
CA GLN A 213 -30.97 -5.04 15.17
C GLN A 213 -30.26 -3.81 15.76
N ARG A 214 -30.98 -2.95 16.48
CA ARG A 214 -30.35 -1.77 17.12
C ARG A 214 -29.31 -2.15 18.17
N LEU A 215 -29.59 -3.17 18.99
CA LEU A 215 -28.67 -3.63 20.02
C LEU A 215 -27.39 -4.20 19.41
N LEU A 216 -27.51 -4.93 18.29
CA LEU A 216 -26.38 -5.46 17.54
C LEU A 216 -25.50 -4.36 16.96
N ASP A 217 -26.11 -3.33 16.37
CA ASP A 217 -25.38 -2.17 15.83
C ASP A 217 -24.65 -1.40 16.94
N GLU A 218 -25.30 -1.22 18.10
CA GLU A 218 -24.69 -0.56 19.26
C GLU A 218 -23.52 -1.37 19.84
N VAL A 219 -23.67 -2.70 19.94
CA VAL A 219 -22.60 -3.60 20.41
C VAL A 219 -21.41 -3.56 19.45
N GLU A 220 -21.66 -3.59 18.15
CA GLU A 220 -20.61 -3.59 17.12
C GLU A 220 -19.80 -2.28 17.19
N THR A 221 -20.48 -1.14 17.20
CA THR A 221 -19.86 0.19 17.27
C THR A 221 -19.06 0.41 18.56
N GLU A 222 -19.60 0.06 19.72
CA GLU A 222 -18.89 0.19 21.01
C GLU A 222 -17.70 -0.77 21.09
N SER A 223 -17.82 -1.98 20.52
CA SER A 223 -16.70 -2.93 20.49
C SER A 223 -15.53 -2.43 19.62
N GLU A 224 -15.81 -1.71 18.52
CA GLU A 224 -14.78 -1.12 17.66
C GLU A 224 -14.11 0.07 18.35
N ALA A 225 -14.90 0.96 18.96
CA ALA A 225 -14.39 2.08 19.75
C ALA A 225 -13.47 1.61 20.88
N ALA A 226 -13.89 0.60 21.64
CA ALA A 226 -13.11 0.02 22.73
C ALA A 226 -11.76 -0.56 22.26
N LYS A 227 -11.70 -1.20 21.07
CA LYS A 227 -10.44 -1.72 20.49
C LYS A 227 -9.46 -0.60 20.14
N VAL A 228 -9.95 0.49 19.56
CA VAL A 228 -9.11 1.65 19.20
C VAL A 228 -8.54 2.30 20.46
N ASP A 229 -9.37 2.49 21.48
CA ASP A 229 -8.94 3.06 22.76
C ASP A 229 -7.95 2.17 23.50
N ALA A 230 -8.17 0.85 23.53
CA ALA A 230 -7.23 -0.11 24.09
C ALA A 230 -5.87 -0.05 23.38
N LYS A 231 -5.86 0.01 22.04
CA LYS A 231 -4.63 0.14 21.24
C LYS A 231 -3.90 1.45 21.54
N LYS A 232 -4.62 2.57 21.65
CA LYS A 232 -4.04 3.88 21.98
C LYS A 232 -3.41 3.88 23.38
N ARG A 233 -4.10 3.32 24.38
CA ARG A 233 -3.58 3.16 25.75
C ARG A 233 -2.32 2.30 25.77
N PHE A 234 -2.32 1.18 25.05
CA PHE A 234 -1.14 0.31 24.90
C PHE A 234 0.09 1.05 24.37
N TRP A 235 -0.06 1.83 23.29
CA TRP A 235 1.03 2.62 22.72
C TRP A 235 1.51 3.72 23.66
N LEU A 236 0.59 4.41 24.35
CA LEU A 236 0.95 5.42 25.35
C LEU A 236 1.72 4.83 26.53
N ASP A 237 1.32 3.65 27.01
CA ASP A 237 2.02 2.96 28.10
C ASP A 237 3.37 2.39 27.66
N LEU A 238 3.51 1.98 26.41
CA LEU A 238 4.80 1.60 25.83
C LEU A 238 5.76 2.80 25.79
N ILE A 239 5.28 3.96 25.30
CA ILE A 239 6.05 5.21 25.26
C ILE A 239 6.41 5.67 26.68
N ARG A 240 5.48 5.56 27.64
CA ARG A 240 5.70 5.97 29.03
C ARG A 240 6.71 5.06 29.74
N ARG A 241 6.62 3.74 29.58
CA ARG A 241 7.59 2.78 30.15
C ARG A 241 8.99 3.00 29.59
N ASN A 242 9.09 3.30 28.30
CA ASN A 242 10.36 3.46 27.60
C ASN A 242 10.76 4.92 27.38
N LYS A 243 10.28 5.85 28.24
CA LYS A 243 10.46 7.30 28.07
C LYS A 243 11.91 7.73 27.79
N GLN A 244 12.87 7.14 28.50
CA GLN A 244 14.30 7.42 28.30
C GLN A 244 14.77 7.04 26.90
N ILE A 245 14.39 5.85 26.42
CA ILE A 245 14.75 5.35 25.08
C ILE A 245 14.11 6.24 24.01
N VAL A 246 12.84 6.61 24.17
CA VAL A 246 12.13 7.46 23.21
C VAL A 246 12.78 8.84 23.10
N ILE A 247 13.17 9.46 24.22
CA ILE A 247 13.88 10.75 24.22
C ILE A 247 15.22 10.64 23.50
N ILE A 248 15.98 9.57 23.75
CA ILE A 248 17.26 9.33 23.09
C ILE A 248 17.07 9.20 21.58
N VAL A 249 16.12 8.36 21.13
CA VAL A 249 15.86 8.14 19.70
C VAL A 249 15.42 9.42 18.99
N VAL A 250 14.50 10.19 19.59
CA VAL A 250 14.05 11.47 19.03
C VAL A 250 15.22 12.47 18.97
N GLY A 251 16.06 12.51 20.01
CA GLY A 251 17.27 13.32 20.02
C GLY A 251 18.26 12.95 18.92
N PHE A 252 18.50 11.64 18.70
CA PHE A 252 19.35 11.15 17.62
C PHE A 252 18.80 11.50 16.23
N ILE A 253 17.49 11.38 16.02
CA ILE A 253 16.84 11.76 14.76
C ILE A 253 17.02 13.27 14.53
N GLY A 254 16.77 14.09 15.56
CA GLY A 254 16.97 15.53 15.48
C GLY A 254 18.41 15.92 15.15
N LEU A 255 19.39 15.25 15.79
CA LEU A 255 20.81 15.45 15.53
C LEU A 255 21.18 15.04 14.10
N ALA A 256 20.70 13.89 13.62
CA ALA A 256 20.98 13.41 12.27
C ALA A 256 20.42 14.35 11.20
N VAL A 257 19.20 14.86 11.39
CA VAL A 257 18.61 15.88 10.51
C VAL A 257 19.45 17.16 10.55
N PHE A 258 19.86 17.62 11.73
CA PHE A 258 20.71 18.80 11.85
C PHE A 258 22.06 18.62 11.12
N CYS A 259 22.77 17.51 11.36
CA CYS A 259 24.03 17.19 10.68
C CYS A 259 23.85 17.12 9.16
N PHE A 260 22.78 16.49 8.68
CA PHE A 260 22.46 16.43 7.25
C PHE A 260 22.22 17.82 6.68
N THR A 261 21.43 18.67 7.34
CA THR A 261 21.19 20.04 6.87
C THR A 261 22.46 20.87 6.82
N VAL A 262 23.34 20.76 7.83
CA VAL A 262 24.63 21.46 7.88
C VAL A 262 25.55 20.97 6.76
N TYR A 263 25.62 19.65 6.53
CA TYR A 263 26.39 19.05 5.44
C TYR A 263 25.96 19.59 4.07
N TYR A 264 24.66 19.68 3.82
CA TYR A 264 24.15 20.29 2.58
C TYR A 264 24.42 21.79 2.50
N LEU A 265 24.27 22.53 3.61
CA LEU A 265 24.40 23.99 3.60
C LEU A 265 25.84 24.45 3.34
N LEU A 266 26.82 23.72 3.86
CA LEU A 266 28.26 23.98 3.69
C LEU A 266 28.88 23.19 2.52
N SER A 267 28.08 22.51 1.70
CA SER A 267 28.60 21.75 0.57
C SER A 267 29.23 22.67 -0.49
N PRO A 268 30.46 22.40 -0.96
CA PRO A 268 31.10 23.16 -2.04
C PRO A 268 30.29 23.10 -3.35
N ASP A 269 29.50 22.04 -3.53
CA ASP A 269 28.59 21.88 -4.67
C ASP A 269 27.52 22.97 -4.73
N ARG A 270 27.13 23.55 -3.60
CA ARG A 270 26.18 24.68 -3.63
C ARG A 270 26.80 25.89 -4.32
N ALA A 271 28.05 26.21 -4.01
CA ALA A 271 28.76 27.32 -4.66
C ALA A 271 28.98 27.01 -6.14
N TYR A 272 29.44 25.80 -6.47
CA TYR A 272 29.62 25.31 -7.84
C TYR A 272 28.34 25.40 -8.68
N ASN A 273 27.21 24.90 -8.17
CA ASN A 273 25.93 24.92 -8.88
C ASN A 273 25.38 26.33 -9.06
N ASN A 274 25.60 27.23 -8.09
CA ASN A 274 25.21 28.63 -8.23
C ASN A 274 26.04 29.34 -9.30
N ALA A 275 27.34 29.06 -9.35
CA ALA A 275 28.24 29.53 -10.41
C ALA A 275 27.78 29.05 -11.80
N LEU A 276 27.41 27.77 -11.94
CA LEU A 276 26.90 27.24 -13.20
C LEU A 276 25.61 27.95 -13.66
N LYS A 277 24.69 28.21 -12.73
CA LYS A 277 23.47 29.00 -13.02
C LYS A 277 23.78 30.43 -13.45
N GLU A 278 24.81 31.05 -12.90
CA GLU A 278 25.25 32.38 -13.31
C GLU A 278 25.79 32.38 -14.75
N VAL A 279 26.54 31.35 -15.14
CA VAL A 279 26.99 31.14 -16.53
C VAL A 279 25.79 31.02 -17.47
N GLU A 280 24.84 30.14 -17.14
CA GLU A 280 23.61 29.93 -17.93
C GLU A 280 22.81 31.23 -18.07
N ALA A 281 22.50 31.91 -16.97
CA ALA A 281 21.71 33.14 -16.97
C ALA A 281 22.40 34.27 -17.75
N THR A 282 23.73 34.39 -17.65
CA THR A 282 24.48 35.40 -18.41
C THR A 282 24.48 35.06 -19.91
N THR A 283 24.61 33.79 -20.25
CA THR A 283 24.58 33.32 -21.64
C THR A 283 23.21 33.60 -22.27
N GLU A 284 22.13 33.29 -21.57
CA GLU A 284 20.76 33.58 -22.00
C GLU A 284 20.54 35.09 -22.20
N GLN A 285 20.93 35.92 -21.22
CA GLN A 285 20.84 37.38 -21.35
C GLN A 285 21.59 37.93 -22.57
N VAL A 286 22.79 37.40 -22.86
CA VAL A 286 23.58 37.81 -24.02
C VAL A 286 22.89 37.40 -25.32
N VAL A 287 22.35 36.18 -25.39
CA VAL A 287 21.62 35.68 -26.56
C VAL A 287 20.35 36.51 -26.80
N ASP A 288 19.61 36.85 -25.75
CA ASP A 288 18.42 37.71 -25.86
C ASP A 288 18.79 39.10 -26.38
N MET A 289 19.85 39.72 -25.84
CA MET A 289 20.35 41.01 -26.35
C MET A 289 20.76 40.93 -27.83
N ILE A 290 21.34 39.81 -28.27
CA ILE A 290 21.69 39.59 -29.68
C ILE A 290 20.43 39.48 -30.54
N ASN A 291 19.43 38.71 -30.09
CA ASN A 291 18.17 38.53 -30.81
C ASN A 291 17.39 39.85 -30.96
N ASP A 292 17.47 40.72 -29.95
CA ASP A 292 16.90 42.08 -29.96
C ASP A 292 17.72 43.08 -30.80
N GLY A 293 18.86 42.66 -31.38
CA GLY A 293 19.76 43.53 -32.15
C GLY A 293 20.64 44.46 -31.30
N ASN A 294 20.65 44.28 -29.98
CA ASN A 294 21.45 45.08 -29.05
C ASN A 294 22.87 44.53 -28.87
N PHE A 295 23.67 44.55 -29.94
CA PHE A 295 25.04 44.01 -29.91
C PHE A 295 25.97 44.80 -28.99
N LYS A 296 25.77 46.12 -28.85
CA LYS A 296 26.53 46.97 -27.94
C LYS A 296 26.26 46.62 -26.47
N GLY A 297 25.00 46.34 -26.12
CA GLY A 297 24.62 45.89 -24.78
C GLY A 297 25.25 44.54 -24.45
N ALA A 298 25.15 43.57 -25.37
CA ALA A 298 25.77 42.26 -25.23
C ALA A 298 27.30 42.36 -25.03
N LYS A 299 27.96 43.18 -25.87
CA LYS A 299 29.41 43.45 -25.76
C LYS A 299 29.77 44.08 -24.42
N SER A 300 29.03 45.10 -23.99
CA SER A 300 29.27 45.78 -22.70
C SER A 300 29.12 44.81 -21.53
N LYS A 301 28.11 43.95 -21.55
CA LYS A 301 27.87 42.95 -20.49
C LYS A 301 29.07 42.00 -20.37
N LEU A 302 29.51 41.41 -21.50
CA LEU A 302 30.64 40.51 -21.55
C LEU A 302 31.99 41.18 -21.25
N SER A 303 32.18 42.45 -21.66
CA SER A 303 33.41 43.17 -21.33
C SER A 303 33.51 43.45 -19.82
N THR A 304 32.41 43.75 -19.16
CA THR A 304 32.37 43.99 -17.69
C THR A 304 32.33 42.71 -16.85
N LEU A 305 32.13 41.55 -17.46
CA LEU A 305 32.05 40.27 -16.74
C LEU A 305 33.36 39.99 -15.98
N SER A 306 33.27 39.82 -14.67
CA SER A 306 34.37 39.38 -13.81
C SER A 306 33.91 38.14 -13.08
N PHE A 307 34.67 37.07 -13.14
CA PHE A 307 34.28 35.78 -12.58
C PHE A 307 35.47 35.12 -11.88
N ALA A 308 35.28 34.73 -10.62
CA ALA A 308 36.29 34.01 -9.84
C ALA A 308 36.11 32.51 -10.05
N VAL A 309 37.22 31.76 -10.07
CA VAL A 309 37.18 30.29 -10.18
C VAL A 309 36.45 29.70 -8.97
N VAL A 310 35.48 28.81 -9.22
CA VAL A 310 34.70 28.13 -8.18
C VAL A 310 34.91 26.62 -8.27
N GLU A 311 35.40 26.02 -7.19
CA GLU A 311 35.64 24.57 -7.07
C GLU A 311 34.46 23.84 -6.40
N GLY A 312 33.99 22.75 -7.02
CA GLY A 312 33.01 21.81 -6.46
C GLY A 312 33.66 20.63 -5.73
N SER A 313 32.86 19.73 -5.13
CA SER A 313 33.38 18.62 -4.30
C SER A 313 34.30 17.65 -5.06
N ASP A 314 34.08 17.51 -6.38
CA ASP A 314 34.77 16.55 -7.24
C ASP A 314 36.03 17.14 -7.90
N HIS A 315 36.60 18.23 -7.38
CA HIS A 315 37.66 19.00 -8.05
C HIS A 315 37.23 19.48 -9.46
N LYS A 316 35.94 19.74 -9.63
CA LYS A 316 35.40 20.39 -10.83
C LYS A 316 35.46 21.89 -10.62
N PHE A 317 35.79 22.62 -11.67
CA PHE A 317 35.92 24.07 -11.62
C PHE A 317 34.93 24.70 -12.59
N VAL A 318 34.25 25.75 -12.15
CA VAL A 318 33.65 26.74 -13.05
C VAL A 318 34.66 27.87 -13.20
N THR A 319 34.96 28.25 -14.43
CA THR A 319 35.93 29.28 -14.77
C THR A 319 35.38 30.20 -15.86
N ILE A 320 36.16 31.20 -16.27
CA ILE A 320 35.78 32.10 -17.36
C ILE A 320 35.57 31.37 -18.70
N THR A 321 36.14 30.17 -18.87
CA THR A 321 35.97 29.39 -20.10
C THR A 321 34.56 28.86 -20.28
N ASP A 322 33.81 28.69 -19.19
CA ASP A 322 32.42 28.24 -19.25
C ASP A 322 31.50 29.27 -19.92
N PHE A 323 31.95 30.53 -20.04
CA PHE A 323 31.26 31.57 -20.80
C PHE A 323 31.58 31.56 -22.31
N ASP A 324 32.38 30.61 -22.83
CA ASP A 324 32.74 30.52 -24.26
C ASP A 324 31.51 30.57 -25.17
N GLY A 325 30.41 29.93 -24.77
CA GLY A 325 29.14 29.95 -25.50
C GLY A 325 28.57 31.37 -25.70
N ALA A 326 28.62 32.21 -24.66
CA ALA A 326 28.11 33.57 -24.71
C ALA A 326 28.96 34.47 -25.64
N TYR A 327 30.29 34.38 -25.50
CA TYR A 327 31.22 35.10 -26.38
C TYR A 327 31.09 34.64 -27.83
N LEU A 328 30.98 33.32 -28.05
CA LEU A 328 30.84 32.74 -29.38
C LEU A 328 29.55 33.21 -30.07
N ALA A 329 28.45 33.28 -29.33
CA ALA A 329 27.18 33.77 -29.87
C ALA A 329 27.32 35.21 -30.38
N LEU A 330 27.95 36.08 -29.59
CA LEU A 330 28.17 37.48 -29.98
C LEU A 330 29.14 37.61 -31.16
N ILE A 331 30.24 36.86 -31.15
CA ILE A 331 31.20 36.82 -32.26
C ILE A 331 30.51 36.39 -33.55
N LYS A 332 29.71 35.32 -33.52
CA LYS A 332 28.95 34.85 -34.69
C LYS A 332 27.96 35.89 -35.18
N ALA A 333 27.31 36.63 -34.27
CA ALA A 333 26.40 37.72 -34.63
C ALA A 333 27.13 38.84 -35.37
N TYR A 334 28.29 39.28 -34.89
CA TYR A 334 29.12 40.28 -35.56
C TYR A 334 29.64 39.81 -36.92
N ILE A 335 30.12 38.57 -37.02
CA ILE A 335 30.56 37.99 -38.30
C ILE A 335 29.42 37.95 -39.32
N LYS A 336 28.20 37.61 -38.89
CA LYS A 336 27.00 37.60 -39.74
C LYS A 336 26.61 39.00 -40.19
N ALA A 337 26.86 40.01 -39.37
CA ALA A 337 26.67 41.42 -39.69
C ALA A 337 27.80 42.04 -40.51
N ASP A 338 28.80 41.23 -40.92
CA ASP A 338 30.01 41.66 -41.62
C ASP A 338 30.93 42.60 -40.83
N ASP A 339 30.73 42.67 -39.50
CA ASP A 339 31.47 43.54 -38.59
C ASP A 339 32.61 42.76 -37.91
N LEU A 340 33.66 42.50 -38.68
CA LEU A 340 34.80 41.71 -38.21
C LEU A 340 35.66 42.44 -37.18
N ASP A 341 35.63 43.77 -37.16
CA ASP A 341 36.38 44.59 -36.19
C ASP A 341 35.82 44.36 -34.78
N ASN A 342 34.50 44.42 -34.61
CA ASN A 342 33.89 44.11 -33.33
C ASN A 342 33.99 42.62 -32.96
N ALA A 343 33.97 41.71 -33.94
CA ALA A 343 34.21 40.29 -33.69
C ALA A 343 35.64 40.04 -33.13
N GLU A 344 36.64 40.72 -33.70
CA GLU A 344 38.03 40.69 -33.22
C GLU A 344 38.15 41.26 -31.81
N GLU A 345 37.54 42.42 -31.56
CA GLU A 345 37.61 43.10 -30.27
C GLU A 345 36.97 42.26 -29.14
N VAL A 346 35.83 41.62 -29.42
CA VAL A 346 35.20 40.69 -28.47
C VAL A 346 36.10 39.47 -28.23
N GLY A 347 36.72 38.93 -29.28
CA GLY A 347 37.69 37.84 -29.17
C GLY A 347 38.90 38.21 -28.32
N ALA A 348 39.48 39.39 -28.55
CA ALA A 348 40.62 39.90 -27.80
C ALA A 348 40.27 40.15 -26.33
N ALA A 349 39.10 40.73 -26.07
CA ALA A 349 38.60 40.95 -24.71
C ALA A 349 38.37 39.63 -23.96
N TYR A 350 37.94 38.58 -24.65
CA TYR A 350 37.79 37.26 -24.05
C TYR A 350 39.14 36.58 -23.79
N MET A 351 40.02 36.59 -24.78
CA MET A 351 41.40 36.09 -24.68
C MET A 351 42.13 36.71 -23.48
N GLY A 352 42.01 38.04 -23.30
CA GLY A 352 42.64 38.74 -22.18
C GLY A 352 42.11 38.36 -20.79
N LYS A 353 41.01 37.61 -20.70
CA LYS A 353 40.46 37.08 -19.44
C LYS A 353 40.84 35.63 -19.18
N ILE A 354 41.40 34.93 -20.17
CA ILE A 354 41.79 33.53 -20.05
C ILE A 354 43.26 33.49 -19.63
N ASP A 355 43.53 32.91 -18.46
CA ASP A 355 44.87 32.90 -17.86
C ASP A 355 45.89 32.02 -18.62
N ASN A 356 45.45 31.17 -19.55
CA ASN A 356 46.29 30.21 -20.26
C ASN A 356 46.01 30.21 -21.77
N GLU A 357 47.04 30.50 -22.57
CA GLU A 357 46.96 30.53 -24.04
C GLU A 357 46.63 29.17 -24.69
N MET A 358 46.97 28.06 -24.01
CA MET A 358 46.57 26.73 -24.46
C MET A 358 45.05 26.57 -24.36
N THR A 359 44.48 27.03 -23.25
CA THR A 359 43.03 27.04 -23.03
C THR A 359 42.32 27.95 -24.02
N TRP A 360 42.92 29.10 -24.36
CA TRP A 360 42.39 30.00 -25.38
C TRP A 360 42.28 29.31 -26.75
N GLN A 361 43.31 28.62 -27.20
CA GLN A 361 43.33 27.88 -28.47
C GLN A 361 42.21 26.82 -28.54
N ASP A 362 41.87 26.22 -27.40
CA ASP A 362 40.84 25.20 -27.31
C ASP A 362 39.41 25.75 -27.35
N THR A 363 39.21 27.05 -27.13
CA THR A 363 37.88 27.68 -27.15
C THR A 363 37.21 27.61 -28.53
N SER A 364 35.89 27.60 -28.53
CA SER A 364 35.10 27.67 -29.76
C SER A 364 35.25 29.04 -30.43
N CYS A 365 35.41 30.10 -29.63
CA CYS A 365 35.68 31.46 -30.10
C CYS A 365 36.94 31.52 -30.98
N TYR A 366 38.08 31.01 -30.48
CA TYR A 366 39.34 30.97 -31.22
C TYR A 366 39.20 30.25 -32.56
N LYS A 367 38.68 29.02 -32.53
CA LYS A 367 38.50 28.16 -33.71
C LYS A 367 37.60 28.83 -34.76
N THR A 368 36.55 29.54 -34.32
CA THR A 368 35.63 30.25 -35.21
C THR A 368 36.29 31.47 -35.85
N LEU A 369 36.95 32.31 -35.05
CA LEU A 369 37.63 33.51 -35.53
C LEU A 369 38.79 33.15 -36.49
N LYS A 370 39.64 32.18 -36.14
CA LYS A 370 40.73 31.68 -37.00
C LYS A 370 40.21 31.26 -38.37
N LYS A 371 39.12 30.47 -38.39
CA LYS A 371 38.50 29.99 -39.63
C LYS A 371 37.95 31.12 -40.50
N GLU A 372 37.20 32.04 -39.92
CA GLU A 372 36.57 33.13 -40.66
C GLU A 372 37.58 34.18 -41.15
N PHE A 373 38.62 34.46 -40.37
CA PHE A 373 39.69 35.39 -40.75
C PHE A 373 40.53 34.83 -41.90
N LYS A 374 40.89 33.53 -41.84
CA LYS A 374 41.57 32.83 -42.94
C LYS A 374 40.75 32.86 -44.23
N LYS A 375 39.44 32.61 -44.14
CA LYS A 375 38.52 32.64 -45.30
C LYS A 375 38.46 34.00 -45.98
N ARG A 376 38.62 35.07 -45.21
CA ARG A 376 38.52 36.47 -45.69
C ARG A 376 39.88 37.13 -45.91
N SER A 377 40.98 36.37 -45.82
CA SER A 377 42.35 36.87 -45.93
C SER A 377 42.64 38.04 -44.98
N ARG A 378 42.02 38.02 -43.79
CA ARG A 378 42.25 39.01 -42.72
C ARG A 378 43.37 38.52 -41.80
N ASP A 379 44.17 39.46 -41.31
CA ASP A 379 45.23 39.16 -40.34
C ASP A 379 44.65 38.65 -39.01
N PHE A 380 45.14 37.52 -38.52
CA PHE A 380 44.74 36.88 -37.27
C PHE A 380 45.83 36.95 -36.19
N SER A 381 46.96 37.61 -36.48
CA SER A 381 48.13 37.65 -35.60
C SER A 381 47.82 38.19 -34.21
N ALA A 382 46.87 39.11 -34.07
CA ALA A 382 46.48 39.71 -32.79
C ALA A 382 45.78 38.73 -31.83
N LEU A 383 45.21 37.64 -32.35
CA LEU A 383 44.48 36.64 -31.57
C LEU A 383 45.19 35.29 -31.52
N LYS A 384 46.30 35.11 -32.26
CA LYS A 384 47.00 33.84 -32.42
C LYS A 384 47.59 33.38 -31.08
N SER A 385 47.31 32.13 -30.70
CA SER A 385 47.95 31.50 -29.55
C SER A 385 49.41 31.13 -29.89
N GLN A 386 50.33 31.29 -28.95
CA GLN A 386 51.74 30.91 -29.15
C GLN A 386 51.93 29.41 -29.39
N TYR A 387 50.92 28.59 -29.04
CA TYR A 387 50.90 27.14 -29.22
C TYR A 387 50.23 26.70 -30.52
N ASP A 388 49.82 27.64 -31.37
CA ASP A 388 49.24 27.35 -32.67
C ASP A 388 50.33 27.24 -33.74
N TYR A 389 50.91 26.03 -33.85
CA TYR A 389 51.98 25.68 -34.78
C TYR A 389 51.49 25.38 -36.22
N ASP A 390 50.18 25.29 -36.43
CA ASP A 390 49.59 24.96 -37.72
C ASP A 390 49.09 26.23 -38.44
N ASP A 391 49.85 26.67 -39.46
CA ASP A 391 49.44 27.71 -40.42
C ASP A 391 48.69 27.12 -41.65
#